data_AF-Q1LPE3-F1
#
_entry.id   AF-Q1LPE3-F1
#
_cell.length_a   1.000
_cell.length_b   1.000
_cell.length_c   1.000
_cell.angle_alpha   90.00
_cell.angle_beta   90.00
_cell.angle_gamma   90.00
#
_symmetry.space_group_name_H-M   'P 1'
#
loop_
_entity.id
_entity.type
_entity.pdbx_description
1 polymer ?
#
loop_
_entity_poly.entity_id
_entity_poly.type
_entity_poly.pdbx_seq_one_letter_code
_entity_poly.pdbx_strand_id
1 'polypeptide(L)'
;MDPPVIDPVSEVGNSILQRRIIGLMAAGHRLITVRSPITRHVVHVAVMTPENASIIDRIPLWRAKRLIHAGAIVPDTGNLDSANELLLSRTANRDRFG
;
A
#
# COMPACT_ATOMS: atom_id res chain seq x y z
N MET A 1 -32.01 12.27 -0.98
CA MET A 1 -30.69 11.69 -1.27
C MET A 1 -29.87 11.87 -0.02
N ASP A 2 -29.71 10.82 0.78
CA ASP A 2 -28.85 10.85 1.95
C ASP A 2 -27.38 10.99 1.52
N PRO A 3 -26.56 11.78 2.22
CA PRO A 3 -25.13 11.83 1.94
C PRO A 3 -24.50 10.45 2.21
N PRO A 4 -23.46 10.06 1.44
CA PRO A 4 -22.77 8.80 1.71
C PRO A 4 -22.21 8.84 3.14
N VAL A 5 -22.59 7.84 3.94
CA VAL A 5 -22.04 7.63 5.29
C VAL A 5 -20.55 7.33 5.13
N ILE A 6 -19.72 8.36 5.33
CA ILE A 6 -18.28 8.18 5.49
C ILE A 6 -18.11 7.47 6.83
N ASP A 7 -17.80 6.18 6.75
CA ASP A 7 -17.68 5.29 7.89
C ASP A 7 -16.38 5.66 8.68
N PRO A 8 -16.48 6.36 9.83
CA PRO A 8 -15.32 6.97 10.48
C PRO A 8 -14.35 5.92 11.05
N VAL A 9 -14.85 4.71 11.33
CA VAL A 9 -14.04 3.56 11.76
C VAL A 9 -13.06 3.15 10.63
N SER A 10 -13.50 3.32 9.38
CA SER A 10 -12.71 3.01 8.19
C SER A 10 -11.60 4.03 7.93
N GLU A 11 -11.73 5.27 8.39
CA GLU A 11 -10.68 6.30 8.29
C GLU A 11 -9.61 6.14 9.36
N VAL A 12 -10.00 5.88 10.61
CA VAL A 12 -9.06 5.66 11.72
C VAL A 12 -8.23 4.39 11.50
N GLY A 13 -8.87 3.30 11.06
CA GLY A 13 -8.16 2.05 10.72
C GLY A 13 -7.21 2.19 9.54
N ASN A 14 -7.57 3.01 8.55
CA ASN A 14 -6.67 3.38 7.46
C ASN A 14 -5.46 4.17 7.97
N SER A 15 -5.65 5.11 8.90
CA SER A 15 -4.57 5.93 9.46
C SER A 15 -3.52 5.11 10.21
N ILE A 16 -3.92 4.14 11.04
CA ILE A 16 -2.98 3.28 11.78
C ILE A 16 -2.18 2.38 10.83
N LEU A 17 -2.87 1.73 9.88
CA LEU A 17 -2.20 0.87 8.92
C LEU A 17 -1.29 1.66 7.98
N GLN A 18 -1.74 2.84 7.53
CA GLN A 18 -0.93 3.75 6.72
C GLN A 18 0.35 4.12 7.46
N ARG A 19 0.26 4.53 8.73
CA ARG A 19 1.45 4.80 9.57
C ARG A 19 2.35 3.57 9.69
N ARG A 20 1.80 2.38 9.89
CA ARG A 20 2.57 1.13 9.95
C ARG A 20 3.30 0.85 8.64
N ILE A 21 2.62 0.97 7.50
CA ILE A 21 3.22 0.75 6.18
C ILE A 21 4.31 1.78 5.89
N ILE A 22 4.05 3.06 6.18
CA ILE A 22 5.06 4.11 6.07
C ILE A 22 6.28 3.80 6.94
N GLY A 23 6.06 3.36 8.19
CA GLY A 23 7.14 2.97 9.10
C GLY A 23 7.97 1.80 8.58
N LEU A 24 7.31 0.76 8.04
CA LEU A 24 7.98 -0.39 7.42
C LEU A 24 8.82 0.05 6.21
N MET A 25 8.27 0.86 5.32
CA MET A 25 8.97 1.37 4.14
C MET A 25 10.14 2.29 4.52
N ALA A 26 9.99 3.11 5.56
CA ALA A 26 11.07 3.93 6.10
C ALA A 26 12.20 3.08 6.71
N ALA A 27 11.87 1.91 7.25
CA ALA A 27 12.84 0.90 7.70
C ALA A 27 13.43 0.05 6.55
N GLY A 28 13.16 0.40 5.28
CA GLY A 28 13.70 -0.28 4.10
C GLY A 28 12.90 -1.47 3.61
N HIS A 29 11.71 -1.75 4.17
CA HIS A 29 10.86 -2.82 3.66
C HIS A 29 10.25 -2.42 2.31
N ARG A 30 10.06 -3.42 1.45
CA ARG A 30 9.50 -3.22 0.10
C ARG A 30 8.09 -3.77 0.01
N LEU A 31 7.23 -3.06 -0.72
CA LEU A 31 5.88 -3.51 -1.02
C LEU A 31 5.85 -4.08 -2.44
N ILE A 32 5.86 -5.40 -2.57
CA ILE A 32 5.86 -6.08 -3.88
C ILE A 32 4.44 -6.52 -4.24
N THR A 33 4.02 -6.30 -5.47
CA THR A 33 2.77 -6.88 -5.99
C THR A 33 2.95 -8.37 -6.23
N VAL A 34 2.00 -9.17 -5.73
CA VAL A 34 1.97 -10.61 -5.96
C VAL A 34 0.88 -10.93 -6.96
N ARG A 35 1.23 -11.68 -8.00
CA ARG A 35 0.32 -12.04 -9.10
C ARG A 35 -0.11 -13.50 -9.01
N SER A 36 -1.33 -13.76 -9.47
CA SER A 36 -1.77 -15.11 -9.76
C SER A 36 -0.91 -15.71 -10.88
N PRO A 37 -0.34 -16.91 -10.73
CA PRO A 37 0.41 -17.56 -11.81
C PRO A 37 -0.49 -17.92 -13.01
N ILE A 38 -1.80 -18.02 -12.80
CA ILE A 38 -2.78 -18.41 -13.83
C ILE A 38 -3.26 -17.18 -14.60
N THR A 39 -3.82 -16.20 -13.89
CA THR A 39 -4.47 -15.04 -14.51
C THR A 39 -3.52 -13.86 -14.71
N ARG A 40 -2.32 -13.89 -14.11
CA ARG A 40 -1.35 -12.79 -14.07
C ARG A 40 -1.87 -11.50 -13.39
N HIS A 41 -3.09 -11.50 -12.87
CA HIS A 41 -3.64 -10.37 -12.12
C HIS A 41 -2.98 -10.27 -10.75
N VAL A 42 -2.82 -9.03 -10.27
CA VAL A 42 -2.39 -8.79 -8.89
C VAL A 42 -3.46 -9.31 -7.93
N VAL A 43 -3.05 -10.11 -6.95
CA VAL A 43 -3.95 -10.73 -5.96
C VAL A 43 -3.79 -10.11 -4.57
N HIS A 44 -2.57 -9.70 -4.21
CA HIS A 44 -2.26 -9.00 -2.96
C HIS A 44 -0.90 -8.29 -3.08
N VAL A 45 -0.53 -7.55 -2.04
CA VAL A 45 0.78 -6.92 -1.90
C VAL A 45 1.51 -7.57 -0.75
N ALA A 46 2.75 -8.00 -0.96
CA ALA A 46 3.61 -8.57 0.07
C ALA A 46 4.54 -7.49 0.65
N VAL A 47 4.76 -7.53 1.95
CA VAL A 47 5.80 -6.73 2.62
C VAL A 47 7.05 -7.59 2.74
N MET A 48 8.14 -7.14 2.13
CA MET A 48 9.41 -7.86 2.09
C MET A 48 10.48 -7.16 2.93
N THR A 49 11.21 -7.94 3.71
CA THR A 49 12.36 -7.46 4.49
C THR A 49 13.53 -7.07 3.57
N PRO A 50 14.31 -6.05 3.94
CA PRO A 50 15.47 -5.64 3.15
C PRO A 50 16.60 -6.67 3.16
N GLU A 51 16.76 -7.44 4.25
CA GLU A 51 17.93 -8.29 4.48
C GLU A 51 17.92 -9.58 3.65
N ASN A 52 16.77 -10.24 3.54
CA ASN A 52 16.68 -11.58 2.98
C ASN A 52 15.47 -11.78 2.05
N ALA A 53 14.79 -10.69 1.67
CA ALA A 53 13.64 -10.74 0.78
C ALA A 53 12.54 -11.71 1.26
N SER A 54 12.37 -11.87 2.57
CA SER A 54 11.32 -12.70 3.14
C SER A 54 10.02 -11.91 3.27
N ILE A 55 8.90 -12.58 3.00
CA ILE A 55 7.56 -12.01 3.18
C ILE A 55 7.22 -12.04 4.67
N ILE A 56 7.03 -10.86 5.27
CA ILE A 56 6.64 -10.74 6.69
C ILE A 56 5.16 -10.36 6.87
N ASP A 57 4.51 -9.88 5.81
CA ASP A 57 3.10 -9.51 5.85
C ASP A 57 2.47 -9.54 4.45
N ARG A 58 1.15 -9.68 4.39
CA ARG A 58 0.35 -9.66 3.16
C ARG A 58 -0.81 -8.68 3.31
N ILE A 59 -0.80 -7.65 2.46
CA ILE A 59 -1.84 -6.64 2.38
C ILE A 59 -2.83 -7.07 1.28
N PRO A 60 -4.11 -7.33 1.61
CA PRO A 60 -5.14 -7.64 0.62
C PRO A 60 -5.27 -6.54 -0.44
N LEU A 61 -5.58 -6.92 -1.69
CA LEU A 61 -5.62 -5.99 -2.82
C LEU A 61 -6.59 -4.81 -2.61
N TRP A 62 -7.78 -5.06 -2.07
CA TRP A 62 -8.77 -4.00 -1.80
C TRP A 62 -8.22 -2.92 -0.86
N ARG A 63 -7.36 -3.32 0.07
CA ARG A 63 -6.74 -2.43 1.05
C ARG A 63 -5.57 -1.65 0.46
N ALA A 64 -4.76 -2.30 -0.38
CA ALA A 64 -3.75 -1.61 -1.18
C ALA A 64 -4.38 -0.53 -2.08
N LYS A 65 -5.51 -0.85 -2.74
CA LYS A 65 -6.28 0.11 -3.55
C LYS A 65 -6.75 1.33 -2.73
N ARG A 66 -7.22 1.11 -1.49
CA ARG A 66 -7.60 2.23 -0.59
C ARG A 66 -6.41 3.13 -0.26
N LEU A 67 -5.22 2.56 0.00
CA LEU A 67 -4.00 3.34 0.28
C LEU A 67 -3.50 4.12 -0.95
N ILE A 68 -3.65 3.55 -2.14
CA ILE A 68 -3.36 4.25 -3.40
C ILE A 68 -4.33 5.41 -3.61
N HIS A 69 -5.63 5.17 -3.41
CA HIS A 69 -6.65 6.21 -3.53
C HIS A 69 -6.44 7.36 -2.52
N ALA A 70 -6.00 7.03 -1.30
CA ALA A 70 -5.62 8.01 -0.28
C ALA A 70 -4.28 8.72 -0.58
N GLY A 71 -3.58 8.35 -1.65
CA GLY A 71 -2.30 8.94 -2.01
C GLY A 71 -1.16 8.62 -1.04
N ALA A 72 -1.27 7.56 -0.23
CA ALA A 72 -0.23 7.14 0.70
C ALA A 72 0.91 6.41 -0.01
N ILE A 73 0.55 5.56 -0.97
CA ILE A 73 1.47 4.79 -1.80
C ILE A 73 1.07 4.90 -3.26
N VAL A 74 2.01 4.71 -4.17
CA VAL A 74 1.79 4.78 -5.61
C VAL A 74 2.43 3.58 -6.31
N PRO A 75 1.84 3.03 -7.37
CA PRO A 75 2.50 2.00 -8.16
C PRO A 75 3.73 2.57 -8.86
N ASP A 76 4.83 1.81 -8.89
CA ASP A 76 6.08 2.18 -9.57
C ASP A 76 5.92 2.52 -11.06
N THR A 77 5.02 1.81 -11.74
CA THR A 77 4.66 2.03 -13.16
C THR A 77 3.51 3.01 -13.36
N GLY A 78 2.95 3.59 -12.29
CA GLY A 78 1.74 4.41 -12.34
C GLY A 78 0.44 3.63 -12.53
N ASN A 79 0.50 2.32 -12.82
CA ASN A 79 -0.66 1.43 -12.92
C ASN A 79 -0.46 0.19 -12.05
N LEU A 80 -1.44 -0.12 -11.20
CA LEU A 80 -1.38 -1.25 -10.27
C LEU A 80 -1.26 -2.60 -10.98
N ASP A 81 -1.88 -2.77 -12.15
CA ASP A 81 -1.89 -4.05 -12.85
C ASP A 81 -0.51 -4.40 -13.44
N SER A 82 0.25 -3.40 -13.83
CA SER A 82 1.62 -3.54 -14.36
C SER A 82 2.72 -3.34 -13.32
N ALA A 83 2.39 -2.84 -12.12
CA ALA A 83 3.39 -2.48 -11.13
C ALA A 83 4.14 -3.68 -10.59
N ASN A 84 5.45 -3.57 -10.39
CA ASN A 84 6.18 -4.58 -9.62
C ASN A 84 6.11 -4.23 -8.15
N GLU A 85 6.21 -2.94 -7.85
CA GLU A 85 6.28 -2.39 -6.49
C GLU A 85 5.30 -1.26 -6.24
N LEU A 86 4.99 -1.07 -4.95
CA LEU A 86 4.33 0.14 -4.45
C LEU A 86 5.34 0.98 -3.69
N LEU A 87 5.43 2.25 -4.08
CA LEU A 87 6.34 3.25 -3.54
C LEU A 87 5.61 4.20 -2.60
N LEU A 88 6.32 4.85 -1.69
CA LEU A 88 5.74 5.95 -0.92
C LEU A 88 5.42 7.12 -1.85
N SER A 89 4.23 7.68 -1.70
CA SER A 89 3.85 8.89 -2.42
C SER A 89 4.71 10.07 -1.96
N ARG A 90 5.04 10.99 -2.89
CA ARG A 90 5.78 12.22 -2.57
C ARG A 90 5.05 13.07 -1.53
N THR A 91 3.72 13.04 -1.50
CA THR A 91 2.90 13.75 -0.49
C THR A 91 3.08 13.14 0.90
N ALA A 92 2.97 11.81 1.01
CA ALA A 92 3.20 11.10 2.28
C ALA A 92 4.65 11.20 2.77
N ASN A 93 5.61 11.38 1.84
CA ASN A 93 7.00 11.63 2.18
C ASN A 93 7.26 13.08 2.63
N ARG A 94 6.43 14.05 2.20
CA ARG A 94 6.56 15.47 2.53
C ARG A 94 6.02 15.80 3.93
N ASP A 95 4.93 15.16 4.36
CA ASP A 95 4.38 15.29 5.73
C ASP A 95 5.35 14.81 6.84
N ARG A 96 6.48 14.19 6.46
CA ARG A 96 7.55 13.74 7.36
C ARG A 96 8.65 14.77 7.59
N PHE A 97 8.87 15.69 6.63
CA PHE A 97 9.99 16.64 6.64
C PHE A 97 9.54 18.11 6.54
N GLY A 98 8.23 18.36 6.52
CA GLY A 98 7.62 19.68 6.54
C GLY A 98 7.25 20.14 7.95
#